data_AF-P25649-F1
#
_entry.id   AF-P25649-F1
#
_cell.length_a   1.000
_cell.length_b   1.000
_cell.length_c   1.000
_cell.angle_alpha   90.00
_cell.angle_beta   90.00
_cell.angle_gamma   90.00
#
_symmetry.space_group_name_H-M   'P 1'
#
loop_
_entity.id
_entity.type
_entity.pdbx_description
1 polymer ?
#
loop_
_entity_poly.entity_id
_entity_poly.type
_entity_poly.pdbx_seq_one_letter_code
_entity_poly.pdbx_strand_id
1 'polypeptide(L)'
;MITPKGTHDAVAKFQKTDLHQDLDYIVLQQRRTQLETLINERESFVKNLCSLFHKIQNTKNYQEFVDVLAENRDLLREIFTVENGFQKQKWISNDDIPQIDWDKFALDINAYIAENDQLLALYEDGLL
;
A
#
# COMPACT_ATOMS: atom_id res chain seq x y z
N MET A 1 -34.31 -1.32 20.96
CA MET A 1 -33.03 -2.05 20.96
C MET A 1 -32.37 -1.79 22.30
N ILE A 2 -32.18 -2.82 23.13
CA ILE A 2 -31.41 -2.71 24.38
C ILE A 2 -30.00 -3.17 24.03
N THR A 3 -29.08 -2.24 23.80
CA THR A 3 -27.68 -2.58 23.53
C THR A 3 -27.13 -3.27 24.80
N PRO A 4 -26.50 -4.45 24.70
CA PRO A 4 -25.98 -5.15 25.89
C PRO A 4 -25.01 -4.25 26.65
N LYS A 5 -25.07 -4.23 28.00
CA LYS A 5 -24.24 -3.32 28.82
C LYS A 5 -22.75 -3.35 28.45
N GLY A 6 -22.22 -4.53 28.10
CA GLY A 6 -20.83 -4.67 27.64
C GLY A 6 -20.50 -3.88 26.37
N THR A 7 -21.47 -3.71 25.46
CA THR A 7 -21.28 -2.86 24.26
C THR A 7 -21.23 -1.38 24.60
N HIS A 8 -22.06 -0.92 25.55
CA HIS A 8 -22.03 0.47 26.00
C HIS A 8 -20.68 0.78 26.67
N ASP A 9 -20.15 -0.14 27.48
CA ASP A 9 -18.84 0.02 28.12
C ASP A 9 -17.70 -0.02 27.10
N ALA A 10 -17.77 -0.88 26.08
CA ALA A 10 -16.79 -0.92 24.99
C ALA A 10 -16.79 0.38 24.17
N VAL A 11 -17.97 0.91 23.83
CA VAL A 11 -18.11 2.20 23.13
C VAL A 11 -17.58 3.35 23.99
N ALA A 12 -17.88 3.36 25.29
CA ALA A 12 -17.38 4.38 26.20
C ALA A 12 -15.86 4.31 26.37
N LYS A 13 -15.26 3.11 26.35
CA LYS A 13 -13.79 2.94 26.33
C LYS A 13 -13.20 3.44 25.01
N PHE A 14 -13.77 3.03 23.87
CA PHE A 14 -13.35 3.48 22.54
C PHE A 14 -13.39 5.01 22.40
N GLN A 15 -14.45 5.65 22.89
CA GLN A 15 -14.59 7.11 22.88
C GLN A 15 -13.64 7.84 23.84
N LYS A 16 -13.12 7.16 24.88
CA LYS A 16 -12.13 7.71 25.81
C LYS A 16 -10.71 7.56 25.32
N THR A 17 -10.43 6.51 24.54
CA THR A 17 -9.13 6.30 23.92
C THR A 17 -8.88 7.43 22.92
N ASP A 18 -7.74 8.11 23.06
CA ASP A 18 -7.31 9.09 22.07
C ASP A 18 -7.13 8.37 20.73
N LEU A 19 -7.77 8.87 19.68
CA LEU A 19 -7.72 8.29 18.34
C LEU A 19 -6.26 8.15 17.86
N HIS A 20 -5.38 9.07 18.26
CA HIS A 20 -3.95 9.03 17.92
C HIS A 20 -3.15 7.95 18.67
N GLN A 21 -3.72 7.32 19.69
CA GLN A 21 -3.12 6.20 20.43
C GLN A 21 -3.64 4.83 19.94
N ASP A 22 -4.70 4.82 19.13
CA ASP A 22 -5.22 3.59 18.54
C ASP A 22 -4.27 3.06 17.47
N LEU A 23 -3.80 1.82 17.65
CA LEU A 23 -2.89 1.14 16.72
C LEU A 23 -3.48 1.06 15.31
N ASP A 24 -4.78 0.75 15.21
CA ASP A 24 -5.46 0.61 13.93
C ASP A 24 -5.52 1.95 13.20
N TYR A 25 -5.77 3.04 13.94
CA TYR A 25 -5.75 4.39 13.40
C TYR A 25 -4.35 4.79 12.91
N ILE A 26 -3.29 4.46 13.65
CA ILE A 26 -1.90 4.73 13.25
C ILE A 26 -1.58 4.01 11.93
N VAL A 27 -1.97 2.73 11.80
CA VAL A 27 -1.79 1.95 10.56
C VAL A 27 -2.54 2.59 9.39
N LEU A 28 -3.78 3.02 9.60
CA LEU A 28 -4.56 3.73 8.58
C LEU A 28 -3.94 5.08 8.21
N GLN A 29 -3.41 5.82 9.17
CA GLN A 29 -2.72 7.09 8.92
C GLN A 29 -1.44 6.87 8.10
N GLN A 30 -0.63 5.86 8.44
CA GLN A 30 0.54 5.48 7.66
C GLN A 30 0.14 5.07 6.24
N ARG A 31 -0.92 4.27 6.09
CA ARG A 31 -1.43 3.84 4.78
C ARG A 31 -1.91 5.03 3.96
N ARG A 32 -2.60 5.98 4.59
CA ARG A 32 -3.01 7.23 3.95
C ARG A 32 -1.80 8.02 3.45
N THR A 33 -0.77 8.22 4.27
CA THR A 33 0.45 8.92 3.86
C THR A 33 1.13 8.22 2.68
N GLN A 34 1.23 6.89 2.70
CA GLN A 34 1.76 6.13 1.56
C GLN A 34 0.97 6.37 0.27
N LEU A 35 -0.37 6.36 0.35
CA LEU A 35 -1.23 6.62 -0.80
C LEU A 35 -1.10 8.05 -1.31
N GLU A 36 -1.02 9.03 -0.42
CA GLU A 36 -0.78 10.44 -0.78
C GLU A 36 0.58 10.61 -1.49
N THR A 37 1.64 9.95 -1.01
CA THR A 37 2.95 9.93 -1.68
C THR A 37 2.85 9.30 -3.08
N LEU A 38 2.20 8.14 -3.20
CA LEU A 38 2.02 7.47 -4.50
C LEU A 38 1.20 8.30 -5.49
N ILE A 39 0.17 9.01 -5.01
CA ILE A 39 -0.63 9.92 -5.86
C ILE A 39 0.26 11.05 -6.38
N ASN A 40 1.04 11.69 -5.49
CA ASN A 40 1.92 12.79 -5.88
C ASN A 40 3.00 12.33 -6.89
N GLU A 41 3.59 11.15 -6.67
CA GLU A 41 4.53 10.53 -7.61
C GLU A 41 3.87 10.34 -8.97
N ARG A 42 2.67 9.74 -9.02
CA ARG A 42 1.92 9.52 -10.27
C ARG A 42 1.56 10.83 -10.98
N GLU A 43 1.12 11.84 -10.25
CA GLU A 43 0.82 13.16 -10.83
C GLU A 43 2.07 13.81 -11.42
N SER A 44 3.21 13.73 -10.71
CA SER A 44 4.48 14.26 -11.21
C SER A 44 4.94 13.51 -12.48
N PHE A 45 4.75 12.19 -12.51
CA PHE A 45 5.06 11.37 -13.67
C PHE A 45 4.22 11.77 -14.89
N VAL A 46 2.90 11.94 -14.72
CA VAL A 46 2.01 12.40 -15.79
C VAL A 46 2.40 13.80 -16.30
N LYS A 47 2.76 14.73 -15.41
CA LYS A 47 3.24 16.06 -15.81
C LYS A 47 4.53 15.97 -16.65
N ASN A 48 5.46 15.09 -16.25
CA ASN A 48 6.69 14.85 -17.00
C ASN A 48 6.40 14.27 -18.39
N LEU A 49 5.43 13.35 -18.51
CA LEU A 49 4.99 12.81 -19.80
C LEU A 49 4.38 13.87 -20.71
N CYS A 50 3.48 14.69 -20.19
CA CYS A 50 2.90 15.80 -20.95
C CYS A 50 4.00 16.77 -21.43
N SER A 51 5.00 17.05 -20.59
CA SER A 51 6.14 17.89 -20.96
C SER A 51 6.97 17.26 -22.08
N LEU A 52 7.30 15.96 -21.97
CA LEU A 52 8.02 15.23 -23.01
C LEU A 52 7.25 15.22 -24.33
N PHE A 53 5.94 14.94 -24.29
CA PHE A 53 5.09 14.97 -25.47
C PHE A 53 5.10 16.35 -26.15
N HIS A 54 5.00 17.43 -25.37
CA HIS A 54 5.07 18.78 -25.91
C HIS A 54 6.45 19.11 -26.51
N LYS A 55 7.55 18.67 -25.87
CA LYS A 55 8.90 18.81 -26.43
C LYS A 55 9.02 18.10 -27.78
N ILE A 56 8.55 16.86 -27.85
CA ILE A 56 8.57 16.05 -29.08
C ILE A 56 7.75 16.73 -30.19
N GLN A 57 6.54 17.24 -29.89
CA GLN A 57 5.72 17.94 -30.88
C GLN A 57 6.40 19.19 -31.46
N ASN A 58 7.25 19.86 -30.69
CA ASN A 58 7.96 21.06 -31.12
C ASN A 58 9.30 20.76 -31.83
N THR A 59 9.69 19.49 -31.97
CA THR A 59 10.91 19.12 -32.70
C THR A 59 10.74 19.39 -34.18
N LYS A 60 11.71 20.07 -34.80
CA LYS A 60 11.65 20.46 -36.21
C LYS A 60 12.40 19.49 -37.11
N ASN A 61 13.30 18.70 -36.55
CA ASN A 61 14.14 17.76 -37.28
C ASN A 61 14.43 16.50 -36.44
N TYR A 62 14.97 15.48 -37.10
CA TYR A 62 15.28 14.20 -36.48
C TYR A 62 16.32 14.30 -35.35
N GLN A 63 17.30 15.21 -35.48
CA GLN A 63 18.34 15.37 -34.47
C GLN A 63 17.77 15.94 -33.16
N GLU A 64 16.98 17.02 -33.24
CA GLU A 64 16.26 17.59 -32.09
C GLU A 64 15.35 16.55 -31.44
N PHE A 65 14.70 15.71 -32.23
CA PHE A 65 13.90 14.61 -31.72
C PHE A 65 14.73 13.60 -30.92
N VAL A 66 15.88 13.16 -31.45
CA VAL A 66 16.79 12.25 -30.74
C VAL A 66 17.36 12.90 -29.48
N ASP A 67 17.71 14.19 -29.54
CA ASP A 67 18.24 14.94 -28.39
C ASP A 67 17.19 15.02 -27.26
N VAL A 68 15.93 15.32 -27.59
CA VAL A 68 14.82 15.30 -26.61
C VAL A 68 14.63 13.91 -26.00
N LEU A 69 14.72 12.83 -26.79
CA LEU A 69 14.63 11.47 -26.24
C LEU A 69 15.82 11.12 -25.34
N ALA A 70 17.03 11.55 -25.71
CA ALA A 70 18.24 11.31 -24.93
C ALA A 70 18.20 12.05 -23.58
N GLU A 71 17.73 13.30 -23.55
CA GLU A 71 17.55 14.08 -22.33
C GLU A 71 16.52 13.46 -21.37
N ASN A 72 15.48 12.81 -21.91
CA ASN A 72 14.39 12.24 -21.11
C ASN A 72 14.52 10.71 -20.99
N ARG A 73 15.73 10.16 -21.12
CA ARG A 73 15.99 8.72 -21.09
C ARG A 73 15.50 8.04 -19.82
N ASP A 74 15.65 8.68 -18.66
CA ASP A 74 15.18 8.11 -17.39
C ASP A 74 13.64 8.01 -17.34
N LEU A 75 12.95 9.05 -17.82
CA LEU A 75 11.49 9.04 -17.96
C LEU A 75 11.05 7.97 -18.97
N LEU A 76 11.72 7.85 -20.11
CA LEU A 76 11.44 6.80 -21.09
C LEU A 76 11.66 5.41 -20.50
N ARG A 77 12.75 5.20 -19.75
CA ARG A 77 13.01 3.96 -19.03
C ARG A 77 11.88 3.68 -18.06
N GLU A 78 11.41 4.67 -17.32
CA GLU A 78 10.30 4.54 -16.38
C GLU A 78 8.98 4.23 -17.11
N ILE A 79 8.64 4.90 -18.22
CA ILE A 79 7.48 4.54 -19.07
C ILE A 79 7.55 3.08 -19.46
N PHE A 80 8.68 2.65 -20.05
CA PHE A 80 8.81 1.28 -20.50
C PHE A 80 8.90 0.30 -19.33
N THR A 81 9.36 0.69 -18.15
CA THR A 81 9.41 -0.17 -16.96
C THR A 81 8.04 -0.28 -16.29
N VAL A 82 7.26 0.80 -16.23
CA VAL A 82 5.89 0.81 -15.74
C VAL A 82 4.99 0.04 -16.72
N GLU A 83 5.14 0.23 -18.03
CA GLU A 83 4.43 -0.50 -19.08
C GLU A 83 4.82 -2.00 -19.07
N ASN A 84 6.11 -2.30 -18.96
CA ASN A 84 6.57 -3.67 -18.72
C ASN A 84 6.11 -4.19 -17.37
N GLY A 85 5.90 -3.33 -16.37
CA GLY A 85 5.33 -3.67 -15.07
C GLY A 85 3.87 -4.06 -15.18
N PHE A 86 3.09 -3.40 -16.04
CA PHE A 86 1.73 -3.82 -16.40
C PHE A 86 1.73 -5.17 -17.13
N GLN A 87 2.74 -5.48 -17.95
CA GLN A 87 2.88 -6.81 -18.55
C GLN A 87 3.47 -7.86 -17.58
N LYS A 88 4.38 -7.47 -16.69
CA LYS A 88 5.07 -8.31 -15.68
C LYS A 88 4.30 -8.46 -14.38
N GLN A 89 3.16 -7.79 -14.23
CA GLN A 89 2.15 -8.15 -13.23
C GLN A 89 1.59 -9.57 -13.44
N LYS A 90 2.05 -10.31 -14.45
CA LYS A 90 2.23 -11.76 -14.33
C LYS A 90 3.42 -12.11 -13.41
N TRP A 91 3.24 -11.90 -12.10
CA TRP A 91 3.77 -12.71 -10.99
C TRP A 91 5.19 -13.34 -11.09
N ILE A 92 6.25 -12.64 -11.52
CA ILE A 92 7.63 -13.19 -11.49
C ILE A 92 8.60 -11.97 -11.43
N SER A 93 9.33 -11.59 -10.39
CA SER A 93 10.08 -12.30 -9.34
C SER A 93 10.16 -11.41 -8.10
N ASN A 94 9.98 -11.96 -6.92
CA ASN A 94 9.68 -11.27 -5.67
C ASN A 94 10.94 -10.88 -4.84
N ASP A 95 12.01 -10.42 -5.50
CA ASP A 95 13.29 -10.11 -4.82
C ASP A 95 13.43 -8.62 -4.40
N ASP A 96 12.82 -7.68 -5.11
CA ASP A 96 12.93 -6.23 -4.79
C ASP A 96 11.78 -5.70 -3.93
N ILE A 97 10.72 -6.49 -3.73
CA ILE A 97 9.71 -6.18 -2.73
C ILE A 97 10.22 -6.84 -1.45
N PRO A 98 10.44 -6.11 -0.33
CA PRO A 98 10.79 -6.76 0.92
C PRO A 98 9.73 -7.83 1.20
N GLN A 99 10.12 -9.10 1.11
CA GLN A 99 9.27 -10.20 1.52
C GLN A 99 9.02 -9.98 2.99
N ILE A 100 7.80 -9.55 3.32
CA ILE A 100 7.32 -9.61 4.68
C ILE A 100 7.38 -11.08 5.03
N ASP A 101 8.28 -11.41 5.94
CA ASP A 101 8.31 -12.72 6.57
C ASP A 101 7.02 -12.85 7.37
N TRP A 102 5.99 -13.38 6.71
CA TRP A 102 4.72 -13.60 7.37
C TRP A 102 4.89 -14.59 8.51
N ASP A 103 5.83 -15.52 8.52
CA ASP A 103 6.02 -16.39 9.70
C ASP A 103 6.50 -15.61 10.93
N LYS A 104 7.21 -14.49 10.71
CA LYS A 104 7.61 -13.58 11.80
C LYS A 104 6.47 -12.70 12.33
N PHE A 105 5.49 -12.33 11.49
CA PHE A 105 4.41 -11.39 11.84
C PHE A 105 3.02 -12.03 11.91
N ALA A 106 2.86 -13.22 11.38
CA ALA A 106 1.64 -14.00 11.45
C ALA A 106 1.58 -14.58 12.86
N LEU A 107 0.47 -14.28 13.51
CA LEU A 107 0.05 -14.99 14.68
C LEU A 107 -0.40 -16.38 14.22
N ASP A 108 0.29 -17.45 14.65
CA ASP A 108 -0.29 -18.79 14.50
C ASP A 108 -1.53 -18.83 15.38
N ILE A 109 -2.69 -18.79 14.74
CA ILE A 109 -4.00 -18.74 15.40
C ILE A 109 -4.15 -19.95 16.32
N ASN A 110 -3.66 -21.13 15.93
CA ASN A 110 -3.77 -22.33 16.75
C ASN A 110 -2.87 -22.26 17.98
N ALA A 111 -1.64 -21.78 17.81
CA ALA A 111 -0.73 -21.55 18.94
C ALA A 111 -1.27 -20.49 19.90
N TYR A 112 -1.82 -19.39 19.36
CA TYR A 112 -2.40 -18.30 20.15
C TYR A 112 -3.67 -18.72 20.90
N ILE A 113 -4.53 -19.55 20.29
CA ILE A 113 -5.67 -20.16 20.97
C ILE A 113 -5.20 -21.13 22.05
N ALA A 114 -4.18 -21.94 21.77
CA ALA A 114 -3.65 -22.92 22.73
C ALA A 114 -2.96 -22.27 23.95
N GLU A 115 -2.34 -21.10 23.79
CA GLU A 115 -1.74 -20.35 24.91
C GLU A 115 -2.78 -19.64 25.79
N ASN A 116 -4.02 -19.51 25.34
CA ASN A 116 -5.07 -18.80 26.06
C ASN A 116 -6.22 -19.74 26.42
N ASP A 117 -6.24 -20.20 27.67
CA ASP A 117 -7.27 -21.12 28.19
C ASP A 117 -8.72 -20.67 27.89
N GLN A 118 -8.97 -19.36 27.84
CA GLN A 118 -10.30 -18.84 27.52
C GLN A 118 -10.64 -18.98 26.03
N LEU A 119 -9.67 -18.74 25.15
CA LEU A 119 -9.86 -18.95 23.71
C LEU A 119 -9.92 -20.43 23.37
N LEU A 120 -9.12 -21.25 24.03
CA LEU A 120 -9.16 -22.71 23.87
C LEU A 120 -10.53 -23.26 24.24
N ALA A 121 -11.09 -22.84 25.39
CA ALA A 121 -12.43 -23.25 25.80
C ALA A 121 -13.50 -22.82 24.78
N LEU A 122 -13.43 -21.59 24.24
CA LEU A 122 -14.35 -21.13 23.20
C LEU A 122 -14.20 -21.89 21.88
N TYR A 123 -12.97 -22.25 21.51
CA TYR A 123 -12.69 -23.04 20.31
C TYR A 123 -13.19 -24.47 20.46
N GLU A 124 -12.98 -25.11 21.61
CA GLU A 124 -13.53 -26.42 21.95
C GLU A 124 -15.07 -26.43 21.97
N ASP A 125 -15.68 -25.33 22.43
CA ASP A 125 -17.14 -25.12 22.38
C ASP A 125 -17.66 -24.78 20.96
N GLY A 126 -16.78 -24.61 19.97
CA GLY A 126 -17.16 -24.29 18.58
C GLY A 126 -17.67 -22.85 18.36
N LEU A 127 -17.30 -21.93 19.24
CA LEU A 127 -17.71 -20.52 19.22
C LEU A 127 -16.71 -19.60 18.50
N LEU A 128 -15.61 -20.15 17.98
CA LEU A 128 -14.58 -19.48 17.18
C LEU A 128 -14.47 -20.10 15.79
#